data_AF-A0A419GQ91-F1
#
_entry.id   AF-A0A419GQ91-F1
#
_cell.length_a   1.000
_cell.length_b   1.000
_cell.length_c   1.000
_cell.angle_alpha   90.00
_cell.angle_beta   90.00
_cell.angle_gamma   90.00
#
_symmetry.space_group_name_H-M   'P 1'
#
loop_
_entity.id
_entity.type
_entity.pdbx_description
1 polymer ?
#
loop_
_entity_poly.entity_id
_entity_poly.type
_entity_poly.pdbx_seq_one_letter_code
_entity_poly.pdbx_strand_id
1 'polypeptide(L)'
;VTGVLARPVVELALRRLKEAAPAWLEGRELEPLEVTNSLFGSHVTVTGLLGGGDIIRAASQAGAVGGETILLPASALDNAGERFLDGVTLESLRHSLGCDVLVV
;
A
#
# COMPACT_ATOMS: atom_id res chain seq x y z
N VAL A 1 -0.26 1.27 1.83
CA VAL A 1 0.68 0.16 1.53
C VAL A 1 2.00 0.40 2.26
N THR A 2 2.58 -0.64 2.87
CA THR A 2 3.91 -0.56 3.50
C THR A 2 4.62 -1.92 3.44
N GLY A 3 5.96 -1.89 3.36
CA GLY A 3 6.76 -3.07 3.69
C GLY A 3 6.75 -3.33 5.20
N VAL A 4 7.11 -4.56 5.59
CA VAL A 4 7.16 -5.02 6.99
C VAL A 4 8.00 -4.10 7.88
N LEU A 5 9.14 -3.61 7.39
CA LEU A 5 10.04 -2.75 8.18
C LEU A 5 9.38 -1.46 8.64
N ALA A 6 8.58 -0.84 7.76
CA ALA A 6 7.97 0.45 8.03
C ALA A 6 6.63 0.35 8.76
N ARG A 7 6.05 -0.85 8.90
CA ARG A 7 4.74 -1.04 9.54
C ARG A 7 4.66 -0.40 10.94
N PRO A 8 5.60 -0.60 11.88
CA PRO A 8 5.50 -0.01 13.21
C PRO A 8 5.48 1.53 13.19
N VAL A 9 6.17 2.14 12.22
CA VAL A 9 6.20 3.59 12.03
C VAL A 9 4.88 4.10 11.45
N VAL A 10 4.31 3.38 10.48
CA VAL A 10 2.99 3.70 9.91
C VAL A 10 1.89 3.57 10.97
N GLU A 11 1.90 2.52 11.79
CA GLU A 11 0.97 2.36 12.89
C GLU A 11 1.09 3.50 13.92
N LEU A 12 2.31 3.93 14.24
CA LEU A 12 2.53 5.09 15.11
C LEU A 12 1.96 6.37 14.49
N ALA A 13 2.16 6.59 13.19
CA ALA A 13 1.63 7.75 12.48
C ALA A 13 0.08 7.75 12.49
N LEU A 14 -0.54 6.59 12.24
CA LEU A 14 -2.00 6.43 12.29
C LEU A 14 -2.55 6.71 13.68
N ARG A 15 -1.90 6.23 14.75
CA ARG A 15 -2.29 6.56 16.13
C ARG A 15 -2.23 8.05 16.40
N ARG A 16 -1.13 8.71 16.03
CA ARG A 16 -0.97 10.16 16.19
C ARG A 16 -2.01 10.95 15.41
N LEU A 17 -2.37 10.51 14.20
CA LEU A 17 -3.41 11.14 13.40
C LEU A 17 -4.79 11.01 14.06
N LYS A 18 -5.12 9.82 14.60
CA LYS A 18 -6.35 9.57 15.35
C LYS A 18 -6.47 10.48 16.58
N GLU A 19 -5.36 10.71 17.29
CA GLU A 19 -5.32 11.58 18.48
C GLU A 19 -5.39 13.08 18.13
N ALA A 20 -4.63 13.52 17.13
CA ALA A 20 -4.48 14.95 16.81
C ALA A 20 -5.62 15.50 15.94
N ALA A 21 -6.26 14.66 15.11
CA ALA A 21 -7.26 15.10 14.15
C ALA A 21 -8.40 14.05 13.96
N PRO A 22 -9.12 13.67 15.03
CA PRO A 22 -10.18 12.65 14.95
C PRO A 22 -11.29 13.02 13.96
N ALA A 23 -11.63 14.30 13.82
CA ALA A 23 -12.66 14.78 12.89
C ALA A 23 -12.32 14.51 11.42
N TRP A 24 -11.03 14.40 11.05
CA TRP A 24 -10.63 14.10 9.67
C TRP A 24 -10.93 12.64 9.30
N LEU A 25 -10.98 11.78 10.32
CA LEU A 25 -11.22 10.34 10.21
C LEU A 25 -12.68 9.96 10.49
N GLU A 26 -13.57 10.93 10.73
CA GLU A 26 -14.98 10.64 10.95
C GLU A 26 -15.58 9.92 9.74
N GLY A 27 -16.13 8.73 9.97
CA GLY A 27 -16.66 7.86 8.91
C GLY A 27 -15.60 7.21 8.01
N ARG A 28 -14.31 7.23 8.37
CA ARG A 28 -13.22 6.61 7.61
C ARG A 28 -12.39 5.68 8.49
N GLU A 29 -12.17 4.47 8.00
CA GLU A 29 -11.22 3.54 8.60
C GLU A 29 -9.90 3.59 7.83
N LEU A 30 -8.79 3.63 8.57
CA LEU A 30 -7.44 3.62 8.00
C LEU A 30 -6.63 2.53 8.66
N GLU A 31 -6.14 1.62 7.83
CA GLU A 31 -5.31 0.50 8.25
C GLU A 31 -4.03 0.39 7.40
N PRO A 32 -2.90 0.01 8.01
CA PRO A 32 -1.71 -0.29 7.24
C PRO A 32 -1.89 -1.62 6.51
N LEU A 33 -1.89 -1.57 5.17
CA LEU A 33 -1.71 -2.75 4.34
C LEU A 33 -0.22 -3.13 4.31
N GLU A 34 0.16 -4.11 5.13
CA GLU A 34 1.49 -4.71 5.11
C GLU A 34 1.63 -5.67 3.94
N VAL A 35 2.77 -5.60 3.25
CA VAL A 35 3.06 -6.44 2.10
C VAL A 35 4.38 -7.16 2.32
N THR A 36 4.33 -8.49 2.23
CA THR A 36 5.52 -9.35 2.22
C THR A 36 6.07 -9.44 0.80
N ASN A 37 7.36 -9.10 0.66
CA ASN A 37 8.06 -9.17 -0.62
C ASN A 37 8.31 -10.64 -1.01
N SER A 38 7.75 -11.09 -2.13
CA SER A 38 8.06 -12.39 -2.72
C SER A 38 8.98 -12.29 -3.94
N LEU A 39 9.08 -11.11 -4.57
CA LEU A 39 9.95 -10.85 -5.72
C LEU A 39 11.44 -10.99 -5.37
N PHE A 40 11.88 -10.37 -4.27
CA PHE A 40 13.24 -10.45 -3.75
C PHE A 40 13.36 -11.33 -2.50
N GLY A 41 12.24 -11.89 -2.04
CA GLY A 41 12.15 -12.74 -0.85
C GLY A 41 11.81 -11.97 0.44
N SER A 42 11.24 -12.69 1.41
CA SER A 42 10.60 -12.10 2.60
C SER A 42 11.55 -11.37 3.57
N HIS A 43 12.86 -11.56 3.42
CA HIS A 43 13.87 -10.83 4.18
C HIS A 43 14.06 -9.40 3.67
N VAL A 44 13.62 -9.09 2.45
CA VAL A 44 13.56 -7.73 1.91
C VAL A 44 12.27 -7.08 2.38
N THR A 45 12.38 -6.21 3.39
CA THR A 45 11.23 -5.68 4.15
C THR A 45 10.93 -4.21 3.86
N VAL A 46 11.68 -3.57 2.97
CA VAL A 46 11.51 -2.16 2.59
C VAL A 46 10.38 -1.98 1.58
N THR A 47 9.66 -0.86 1.68
CA THR A 47 8.53 -0.52 0.80
C THR A 47 8.95 -0.33 -0.66
N GLY A 48 10.11 0.27 -0.91
CA GLY A 48 10.52 0.64 -2.27
C GLY A 48 10.91 -0.52 -3.18
N LEU A 49 10.95 -1.74 -2.66
CA LEU A 49 11.27 -2.95 -3.43
C LEU A 49 10.07 -3.89 -3.55
N LEU A 50 8.87 -3.45 -3.16
CA LEU A 50 7.65 -4.25 -3.29
C LEU A 50 7.22 -4.38 -4.75
N GLY A 51 6.87 -5.60 -5.17
CA GLY A 51 6.25 -5.84 -6.47
C GLY A 51 4.76 -5.54 -6.47
N GLY A 52 4.21 -5.16 -7.62
CA GLY A 52 2.77 -4.90 -7.75
C GLY A 52 1.94 -6.16 -7.53
N GLY A 53 2.45 -7.34 -7.90
CA GLY A 53 1.79 -8.62 -7.66
C GLY A 53 1.64 -8.95 -6.17
N ASP A 54 2.64 -8.60 -5.36
CA ASP A 54 2.56 -8.77 -3.91
C ASP A 54 1.51 -7.84 -3.29
N ILE A 55 1.43 -6.60 -3.78
CA ILE A 55 0.43 -5.62 -3.32
C ILE A 55 -0.98 -6.08 -3.69
N ILE A 56 -1.19 -6.54 -4.92
CA ILE A 56 -2.49 -7.07 -5.36
C ILE A 56 -2.91 -8.24 -4.46
N ARG A 57 -2.02 -9.21 -4.23
CA ARG A 57 -2.29 -10.35 -3.36
C ARG A 57 -2.64 -9.92 -1.94
N ALA A 58 -1.84 -9.03 -1.34
CA ALA A 58 -2.07 -8.56 0.02
C ALA A 58 -3.40 -7.80 0.14
N ALA A 59 -3.70 -6.91 -0.80
CA ALA A 59 -4.96 -6.15 -0.82
C ALA A 59 -6.17 -7.08 -0.97
N SER A 60 -6.11 -8.05 -1.89
CA SER A 60 -7.19 -9.04 -2.04
C SER A 60 -7.38 -9.88 -0.77
N GLN A 61 -6.30 -10.28 -0.09
CA GLN A 61 -6.37 -11.04 1.16
C GLN A 61 -6.93 -10.23 2.33
N ALA A 62 -6.64 -8.92 2.37
CA ALA A 62 -7.19 -8.00 3.36
C ALA A 62 -8.67 -7.65 3.10
N GLY A 63 -9.25 -8.09 1.98
CA GLY A 63 -10.59 -7.69 1.56
C GLY A 63 -10.67 -6.25 1.04
N ALA A 64 -9.52 -5.61 0.80
CA ALA A 64 -9.42 -4.26 0.26
C ALA A 64 -9.68 -4.25 -1.25
N VAL A 65 -10.93 -4.50 -1.62
CA VAL A 65 -11.43 -4.58 -3.00
C VAL A 65 -12.71 -3.77 -3.14
N GLY A 66 -12.88 -3.07 -4.27
CA GLY A 66 -14.13 -2.37 -4.60
C GLY A 66 -14.52 -1.24 -3.63
N GLY A 67 -14.30 0.01 -4.03
CA GLY A 67 -14.78 1.20 -3.30
C GLY A 67 -13.87 1.71 -2.18
N GLU A 68 -12.78 1.00 -1.88
CA GLU A 68 -11.70 1.50 -1.01
C GLU A 68 -10.67 2.34 -1.79
N THR A 69 -9.92 3.16 -1.06
CA THR A 69 -8.77 3.90 -1.61
C THR A 69 -7.48 3.38 -1.01
N ILE A 70 -6.57 2.90 -1.87
CA ILE A 70 -5.23 2.49 -1.47
C ILE A 70 -4.27 3.68 -1.58
N LEU A 71 -3.63 4.02 -0.46
CA LEU A 71 -2.50 4.94 -0.43
C LEU A 71 -1.21 4.17 -0.76
N LEU A 72 -0.65 4.46 -1.94
CA LEU A 72 0.51 3.79 -2.50
C LEU A 72 1.76 4.69 -2.46
N PRO A 73 2.81 4.33 -1.72
CA PRO A 73 4.05 5.09 -1.72
C PRO A 73 4.70 5.13 -3.10
N ALA A 74 5.04 6.33 -3.59
CA ALA A 74 5.73 6.51 -4.87
C ALA A 74 7.08 5.77 -4.93
N SER A 75 7.69 5.50 -3.78
CA SER A 75 8.95 4.76 -3.68
C SER A 75 8.88 3.32 -4.18
N ALA A 76 7.69 2.71 -4.31
CA ALA A 76 7.51 1.38 -4.87
C ALA A 76 7.40 1.37 -6.40
N LEU A 77 7.35 2.55 -7.03
CA LEU A 77 7.21 2.72 -8.47
C LEU A 77 8.56 3.11 -9.09
N ASP A 78 8.63 2.96 -10.41
CA ASP A 78 9.71 3.51 -11.22
C ASP A 78 9.71 5.05 -11.21
N ASN A 79 10.75 5.65 -11.81
CA ASN A 79 10.90 7.11 -11.86
C ASN A 79 9.75 7.82 -12.61
N ALA A 80 9.03 7.09 -13.47
CA ALA A 80 7.86 7.62 -14.17
C ALA A 80 6.58 7.53 -13.31
N GLY A 81 6.59 6.77 -12.22
CA GLY A 81 5.42 6.55 -11.37
C GLY A 81 4.37 5.63 -12.02
N GLU A 82 4.77 4.78 -12.96
CA GLU A 82 3.85 3.97 -13.77
C GLU A 82 3.92 2.48 -13.45
N ARG A 83 5.10 1.97 -13.05
CA ARG A 83 5.36 0.52 -12.97
C ARG A 83 6.09 0.13 -11.71
N PHE A 84 5.81 -1.09 -11.26
CA PHE A 84 6.54 -1.79 -10.21
C PHE A 84 7.71 -2.58 -10.80
N LEU A 85 8.61 -3.04 -9.93
CA LEU A 85 9.81 -3.81 -10.31
C LEU A 85 9.51 -5.17 -10.98
N ASP A 86 8.33 -5.74 -10.74
CA ASP A 86 7.84 -6.97 -11.38
C ASP A 86 7.10 -6.71 -12.71
N GLY A 87 7.10 -5.47 -13.20
CA GLY A 87 6.48 -5.09 -14.47
C GLY A 87 4.97 -4.86 -14.39
N VAL A 88 4.35 -5.06 -13.23
CA VAL A 88 2.95 -4.66 -13.00
C VAL A 88 2.84 -3.15 -13.16
N THR A 89 1.80 -2.68 -13.84
CA THR A 89 1.53 -1.25 -14.01
C THR A 89 0.54 -0.76 -12.96
N LEU A 90 0.56 0.54 -12.67
CA LEU A 90 -0.43 1.18 -11.79
C LEU A 90 -1.86 1.00 -12.33
N GLU A 91 -2.03 1.05 -13.65
CA GLU A 91 -3.31 0.78 -14.31
C GLU A 91 -3.78 -0.67 -14.09
N SER A 92 -2.89 -1.64 -14.28
CA SER A 92 -3.19 -3.05 -14.03
C SER A 92 -3.57 -3.30 -12.57
N LEU A 93 -2.87 -2.67 -11.62
CA LEU A 93 -3.18 -2.78 -10.19
C LEU A 93 -4.59 -2.24 -9.87
N ARG A 94 -4.93 -1.04 -10.38
CA ARG A 94 -6.27 -0.46 -10.24
C ARG A 94 -7.34 -1.37 -10.81
N HIS A 95 -7.10 -1.90 -12.01
CA HIS A 95 -8.04 -2.80 -12.68
C HIS A 95 -8.24 -4.10 -11.90
N SER A 96 -7.15 -4.72 -11.40
CA SER A 96 -7.22 -5.99 -10.67
C SER A 96 -7.96 -5.88 -9.34
N LEU A 97 -7.84 -4.76 -8.63
CA LEU A 97 -8.45 -4.57 -7.32
C LEU A 97 -9.82 -3.88 -7.37
N GLY A 98 -10.15 -3.22 -8.49
CA GLY A 98 -11.36 -2.41 -8.61
C GLY A 98 -11.41 -1.27 -7.58
N CYS A 99 -10.26 -0.79 -7.12
CA CYS A 99 -10.11 0.22 -6.09
C CYS A 99 -9.46 1.49 -6.65
N ASP A 100 -9.69 2.62 -5.97
CA ASP A 100 -8.93 3.83 -6.25
C ASP A 100 -7.52 3.70 -5.67
N VAL A 101 -6.51 4.20 -6.39
CA VAL A 101 -5.12 4.17 -5.94
C VAL A 101 -4.55 5.56 -6.04
N LEU A 102 -4.24 6.14 -4.88
CA LEU A 102 -3.60 7.44 -4.74
C LEU A 102 -2.12 7.26 -4.43
N VAL A 103 -1.26 7.81 -5.28
CA VAL A 103 0.18 7.79 -5.09
C VAL A 103 0.57 8.91 -4.11
N VAL A 104 1.35 8.56 -3.09
CA VAL A 104 1.78 9.45 -1.98
C VAL A 104 3.28 9.44 -1.73
#